data_AF-A0A229UVK7-F1
#
_entry.id   AF-A0A229UVK7-F1
#
_cell.length_a   1.000
_cell.length_b   1.000
_cell.length_c   1.000
_cell.angle_alpha   90.00
_cell.angle_beta   90.00
_cell.angle_gamma   90.00
#
_symmetry.space_group_name_H-M   'P 1'
#
loop_
_entity.id
_entity.type
_entity.pdbx_description
1 polymer ?
#
loop_
_entity_poly.entity_id
_entity_poly.type
_entity_poly.pdbx_seq_one_letter_code
_entity_poly.pdbx_strand_id
1 'polypeptide(L)'
;MKAKALSYSEIAQSERFQSLLRRKKQFLLPMSIFFFAYYFLLPLLTSYSTVLNKPAFGPISWAWVFAFSQFIMTWVLCIIYSRKSNAYDKMIEQIRHQFEQ
;
A
#
# COMPACT_ATOMS: atom_id res chain seq x y z
N MET A 1 -4.52 18.74 -34.69
CA MET A 1 -3.68 18.99 -33.49
C MET A 1 -3.48 17.69 -32.74
N LYS A 2 -2.35 17.01 -32.94
CA LYS A 2 -2.04 15.68 -32.36
C LYS A 2 -0.71 15.77 -31.60
N ALA A 3 -0.60 16.77 -30.72
CA ALA A 3 0.52 16.93 -29.81
C ALA A 3 0.06 16.48 -28.41
N LYS A 4 0.95 15.88 -27.62
CA LYS A 4 0.79 15.55 -26.18
C LYS A 4 0.37 14.12 -25.78
N ALA A 5 0.62 13.13 -26.65
CA ALA A 5 0.66 11.71 -26.26
C ALA A 5 1.99 11.02 -26.59
N LEU A 6 2.75 11.56 -27.56
CA LEU A 6 4.21 11.39 -27.68
C LEU A 6 4.79 12.16 -26.47
N SER A 7 5.28 11.57 -25.39
CA SER A 7 6.24 10.48 -25.28
C SER A 7 6.06 9.75 -23.93
N TYR A 8 4.81 9.51 -23.50
CA TYR A 8 4.57 8.84 -22.20
C TYR A 8 5.18 7.43 -22.18
N SER A 9 5.16 6.76 -23.33
CA SER A 9 5.73 5.43 -23.55
C SER A 9 7.27 5.42 -23.52
N GLU A 10 7.97 6.40 -24.11
CA GLU A 10 9.44 6.42 -24.06
C GLU A 10 9.93 6.86 -22.67
N ILE A 11 9.23 7.79 -22.02
CA ILE A 11 9.50 8.16 -20.62
C ILE A 11 9.25 6.96 -19.69
N ALA A 12 8.16 6.20 -19.90
CA ALA A 12 7.87 4.99 -19.13
C ALA A 12 8.88 3.85 -19.35
N GLN A 13 9.50 3.79 -20.54
CA GLN A 13 10.57 2.83 -20.86
C GLN A 13 11.95 3.28 -20.38
N SER A 14 12.13 4.56 -20.02
CA SER A 14 13.41 5.04 -19.49
C SER A 14 13.81 4.31 -18.19
N GLU A 15 15.09 3.96 -18.07
CA GLU A 15 15.65 3.32 -16.87
C GLU A 15 15.33 4.10 -15.59
N ARG A 16 15.28 5.44 -15.70
CA ARG A 16 15.01 6.33 -14.57
C ARG A 16 13.58 6.16 -14.07
N PHE A 17 12.58 6.07 -14.96
CA PHE A 17 11.20 5.82 -14.58
C PHE A 17 10.95 4.40 -14.06
N GLN A 18 11.59 3.40 -14.69
CA GLN A 18 11.59 2.01 -14.22
C GLN A 18 12.18 1.88 -12.80
N SER A 19 13.27 2.60 -12.48
CA SER A 19 13.87 2.60 -11.15
C SER A 19 12.96 3.20 -10.08
N LEU A 20 12.20 4.25 -10.42
CA LEU A 20 11.20 4.87 -9.56
C LEU A 20 10.03 3.92 -9.30
N LEU A 21 9.51 3.28 -10.35
CA LEU A 21 8.47 2.24 -10.24
C LEU A 21 8.96 1.06 -9.40
N ARG A 22 10.22 0.62 -9.56
CA ARG A 22 10.81 -0.47 -8.79
C ARG A 22 10.93 -0.11 -7.31
N ARG A 23 11.32 1.12 -6.97
CA ARG A 23 11.32 1.62 -5.58
C ARG A 23 9.92 1.71 -5.00
N LYS A 24 8.92 2.15 -5.77
CA LYS A 24 7.50 2.14 -5.36
C LYS A 24 7.05 0.71 -5.09
N LYS A 25 7.34 -0.21 -6.00
CA LYS A 25 6.98 -1.61 -5.90
C LYS A 25 7.66 -2.30 -4.72
N GLN A 26 8.96 -2.11 -4.48
CA GLN A 26 9.67 -2.67 -3.33
C GLN A 26 9.13 -2.22 -1.98
N PHE A 27 8.42 -1.09 -1.93
CA PHE A 27 7.74 -0.63 -0.72
C PHE A 27 6.34 -1.22 -0.58
N LEU A 28 5.56 -1.26 -1.67
CA LEU A 28 4.20 -1.81 -1.64
C LEU A 28 4.17 -3.33 -1.51
N LEU A 29 5.09 -4.06 -2.16
CA LEU A 29 5.11 -5.52 -2.17
C LEU A 29 5.19 -6.14 -0.76
N PRO A 30 6.13 -5.74 0.12
CA PRO A 30 6.16 -6.26 1.48
C PRO A 30 4.91 -5.86 2.29
N MET A 31 4.34 -4.68 2.06
CA MET A 31 3.09 -4.28 2.72
C MET A 31 1.91 -5.12 2.29
N SER A 32 1.77 -5.41 0.99
CA SER A 32 0.74 -6.30 0.48
C SER A 32 0.91 -7.71 1.02
N ILE A 33 2.14 -8.24 1.06
CA ILE A 33 2.41 -9.55 1.65
C ILE A 33 2.05 -9.56 3.13
N PHE A 34 2.47 -8.55 3.89
CA PHE A 34 2.11 -8.42 5.31
C PHE A 34 0.60 -8.33 5.51
N PHE A 35 -0.10 -7.53 4.70
CA PHE A 35 -1.56 -7.43 4.73
C PHE A 35 -2.21 -8.79 4.50
N PHE A 36 -1.82 -9.51 3.45
CA PHE A 36 -2.36 -10.84 3.19
C PHE A 36 -2.07 -11.81 4.34
N ALA A 37 -0.84 -11.85 4.82
CA ALA A 37 -0.45 -12.71 5.94
C ALA A 37 -1.27 -12.38 7.20
N TYR A 38 -1.39 -11.10 7.55
CA TYR A 38 -2.15 -10.63 8.71
C TYR A 38 -3.66 -10.86 8.54
N TYR A 39 -4.18 -10.72 7.32
CA TYR A 39 -5.58 -10.99 7.00
C TYR A 39 -5.92 -12.47 7.20
N PHE A 40 -5.10 -13.37 6.66
CA PHE A 40 -5.27 -14.81 6.83
C PHE A 40 -4.94 -15.30 8.24
N LEU A 41 -4.17 -14.53 9.01
CA LEU A 41 -3.83 -14.88 10.39
C LEU A 41 -5.09 -15.03 11.25
N LEU A 42 -6.12 -14.20 11.07
CA LEU A 42 -7.37 -14.30 11.85
C LEU A 42 -8.09 -15.64 11.63
N PRO A 43 -8.47 -16.06 10.41
CA PRO A 43 -9.13 -17.35 10.20
C PRO A 43 -8.23 -18.55 10.53
N LEU A 44 -6.91 -18.45 10.29
CA LEU A 44 -5.97 -19.49 10.70
C LEU A 44 -5.94 -19.66 12.23
N LEU A 45 -5.76 -18.57 12.99
CA LEU A 45 -5.78 -18.64 14.45
C LEU A 45 -7.16 -19.04 14.98
N THR A 46 -8.24 -18.63 14.34
CA THR A 46 -9.61 -19.02 14.74
C THR A 46 -9.86 -20.51 14.51
N SER A 47 -9.31 -21.10 13.44
CA SER A 47 -9.44 -22.52 13.14
C SER A 47 -8.53 -23.41 13.98
N TYR A 48 -7.34 -22.93 14.34
CA TYR A 48 -6.32 -23.73 15.05
C TYR A 48 -6.25 -23.45 16.56
N SER A 49 -6.80 -22.33 17.05
CA SER A 49 -6.72 -21.92 18.44
C SER A 49 -8.05 -21.46 19.02
N THR A 50 -8.41 -22.00 20.18
CA THR A 50 -9.56 -21.54 20.97
C THR A 50 -9.29 -20.21 21.70
N VAL A 51 -8.06 -19.68 21.65
CA VAL A 51 -7.69 -18.42 22.32
C VAL A 51 -8.46 -17.23 21.76
N LEU A 52 -8.73 -17.21 20.45
CA LEU A 52 -9.46 -16.10 19.82
C LEU A 52 -10.95 -16.05 20.20
N ASN A 53 -11.51 -17.22 20.56
CA ASN A 53 -12.89 -17.36 21.05
C ASN A 53 -13.01 -17.05 22.55
N LYS A 54 -11.90 -16.91 23.28
CA LYS A 54 -11.96 -16.47 24.67
C LYS A 54 -12.42 -15.02 24.74
N PRO A 55 -13.31 -14.68 25.68
CA PRO A 55 -13.72 -13.31 25.91
C PRO A 55 -12.50 -12.49 26.36
N ALA A 56 -12.27 -11.35 25.72
CA ALA A 56 -11.28 -10.36 26.13
C ALA A 56 -11.91 -9.39 27.13
N PHE A 57 -13.07 -8.81 26.79
CA PHE A 57 -13.83 -7.91 27.65
C PHE A 57 -15.34 -8.14 27.47
N GLY A 58 -16.01 -8.68 28.49
CA GLY A 58 -17.44 -9.00 28.40
C GLY A 58 -17.75 -9.97 27.24
N PRO A 59 -18.74 -9.67 26.37
CA PRO A 59 -19.07 -10.51 25.21
C PRO A 59 -18.08 -10.36 24.03
N ILE A 60 -17.11 -9.44 24.12
CA ILE A 60 -16.15 -9.17 23.04
C ILE A 60 -14.99 -10.17 23.15
N SER A 61 -14.85 -11.03 22.14
CA SER A 61 -13.74 -11.97 22.04
C SER A 61 -12.48 -11.33 21.46
N TRP A 62 -11.34 -12.00 21.61
CA TRP A 62 -10.09 -11.59 20.97
C TRP A 62 -10.21 -11.50 19.44
N ALA A 63 -11.12 -12.26 18.83
CA ALA A 63 -11.41 -12.16 17.39
C ALA A 63 -11.92 -10.76 17.01
N TRP A 64 -12.77 -10.15 17.83
CA TRP A 64 -13.26 -8.79 17.61
C TRP A 64 -12.15 -7.75 17.74
N VAL A 65 -11.26 -7.91 18.72
CA VAL A 65 -10.09 -7.04 18.89
C VAL A 65 -9.18 -7.12 17.66
N PHE A 66 -8.94 -8.33 17.16
CA PHE A 66 -8.14 -8.54 15.96
C PHE A 66 -8.84 -7.94 14.73
N ALA A 67 -10.14 -8.14 14.56
CA ALA A 67 -10.92 -7.51 13.48
C ALA A 67 -10.80 -5.98 13.53
N PHE A 68 -10.90 -5.36 14.70
CA PHE A 68 -10.70 -3.92 14.86
C PHE A 68 -9.27 -3.49 14.47
N SER A 69 -8.26 -4.28 14.86
CA SER A 69 -6.87 -4.01 14.47
C SER A 69 -6.65 -4.01 12.94
N GLN A 70 -7.43 -4.78 12.18
CA GLN A 70 -7.35 -4.79 10.71
C GLN A 70 -7.75 -3.44 10.09
N PHE A 71 -8.72 -2.74 10.70
CA PHE A 71 -9.08 -1.38 10.27
C PHE A 71 -7.93 -0.40 10.50
N ILE A 72 -7.34 -0.42 11.69
CA ILE A 72 -6.19 0.43 12.03
C ILE A 72 -5.04 0.15 11.07
N MET A 73 -4.73 -1.12 10.84
CA MET A 73 -3.69 -1.56 9.93
C MET A 73 -3.94 -1.04 8.49
N THR A 74 -5.19 -1.12 8.00
CA THR A 74 -5.58 -0.58 6.68
C THR A 74 -5.37 0.93 6.60
N TRP A 75 -5.80 1.69 7.61
CA TRP A 75 -5.57 3.13 7.65
C TRP A 75 -4.08 3.47 7.67
N VAL A 76 -3.27 2.75 8.45
CA VAL A 76 -1.82 2.92 8.47
C VAL A 76 -1.23 2.71 7.09
N LEU A 77 -1.63 1.66 6.36
CA LEU A 77 -1.18 1.46 4.98
C LEU A 77 -1.63 2.58 4.04
N CYS A 78 -2.88 3.04 4.12
CA CYS A 78 -3.37 4.14 3.32
C CYS A 78 -2.60 5.44 3.57
N ILE A 79 -2.32 5.76 4.84
CA ILE A 79 -1.54 6.95 5.24
C ILE A 79 -0.11 6.83 4.70
N ILE A 80 0.53 5.67 4.91
CA ILE A 80 1.88 5.41 4.45
C ILE A 80 1.97 5.52 2.91
N TYR A 81 1.00 4.93 2.20
CA TYR A 81 0.88 5.02 0.75
C TYR A 81 0.71 6.47 0.30
N SER A 82 -0.23 7.21 0.89
CA SER A 82 -0.54 8.60 0.54
C SER A 82 0.69 9.51 0.73
N ARG A 83 1.38 9.39 1.87
CA ARG A 83 2.64 10.12 2.12
C ARG A 83 3.71 9.81 1.09
N LYS A 84 3.81 8.56 0.65
CA LYS A 84 4.78 8.16 -0.38
C LYS A 84 4.36 8.63 -1.78
N SER A 85 3.06 8.64 -2.10
CA SER A 85 2.53 9.15 -3.38
C SER A 85 2.86 10.62 -3.57
N ASN A 86 2.70 11.45 -2.53
CA ASN A 86 3.09 12.86 -2.58
C ASN A 86 4.56 13.09 -2.94
N ALA A 87 5.46 12.16 -2.61
CA ALA A 87 6.86 12.26 -3.01
C ALA A 87 7.07 11.99 -4.51
N TYR A 88 6.23 11.13 -5.11
CA TYR A 88 6.24 10.89 -6.55
C TYR A 88 5.59 12.03 -7.32
N ASP A 89 4.50 12.61 -6.80
CA ASP A 89 3.84 13.76 -7.44
C ASP A 89 4.78 14.97 -7.54
N LYS A 90 5.58 15.24 -6.50
CA LYS A 90 6.63 16.28 -6.54
C LYS A 90 7.69 16.04 -7.61
N MET A 91 8.07 14.78 -7.88
CA MET A 91 9.02 14.47 -8.96
C MET A 91 8.39 14.67 -10.34
N ILE A 92 7.11 14.32 -10.49
CA ILE A 92 6.37 14.53 -11.74
C ILE A 92 6.24 16.03 -12.04
N GLU A 93 5.99 16.84 -11.01
CA GLU A 93 5.87 18.30 -11.12
C GLU A 93 7.20 18.95 -11.56
N GLN A 94 8.34 18.45 -11.05
CA GLN A 94 9.67 18.89 -11.50
C GLN A 94 9.95 18.55 -12.97
N ILE A 95 9.57 17.35 -13.42
CA ILE A 95 9.74 16.95 -14.82
C ILE A 95 8.85 17.81 -15.71
N ARG A 96 7.61 18.09 -15.29
CA ARG A 96 6.65 18.87 -16.06
C ARG A 96 7.10 20.32 -16.29
N HIS A 97 7.73 20.95 -15.30
CA HIS A 97 8.31 22.28 -15.41
C HIS A 97 9.48 22.37 -16.40
N GLN A 98 10.20 21.27 -16.62
CA GLN A 98 11.35 21.21 -17.53
C GLN A 98 10.96 21.10 -19.01
N PHE A 99 9.72 20.70 -19.31
CA PHE A 99 9.18 20.56 -20.66
C PHE A 99 8.25 21.72 -21.07
N GLU A 100 7.93 22.64 -20.16
CA GLU A 100 7.18 23.88 -20.44
C GLU A 100 8.09 25.09 -20.73
N GLN A 101 9.42 24.93 -20.71
CA GLN A 101 10.40 25.88 -21.24
C GLN A 101 10.91 25.42 -22.60
#